data_AF-A0A8T8C9V7-F1
#
_entry.id   AF-A0A8T8C9V7-F1
#
_cell.length_a   1.000
_cell.length_b   1.000
_cell.length_c   1.000
_cell.angle_alpha   90.00
_cell.angle_beta   90.00
_cell.angle_gamma   90.00
#
_symmetry.space_group_name_H-M   'P 1'
#
loop_
_entity.id
_entity.type
_entity.pdbx_description
1 polymer ?
#
loop_
_entity_poly.entity_id
_entity_poly.type
_entity_poly.pdbx_seq_one_letter_code
_entity_poly.pdbx_strand_id
1 'polypeptide(L)' 'MLVASKSGLISVVDLIEETKKTWVVMDEKVKKTISKTDPNTRSFNLMSDALKWVGAEPELIQTFLASEAKSDEQATKH' A
#
# COMPACT_ATOMS: atom_id res chain seq x y z
N MET A 1 -0.19 -6.40 -0.97
CA MET A 1 0.72 -5.23 -0.89
C MET A 1 -0.07 -4.01 -1.30
N LEU A 2 0.19 -2.83 -0.73
CA LEU A 2 -0.44 -1.60 -1.20
C LEU A 2 0.55 -0.84 -2.07
N VAL A 3 0.09 -0.30 -3.19
CA VAL A 3 0.89 0.60 -4.01
C VAL A 3 0.16 1.92 -4.10
N ALA A 4 0.82 2.97 -3.65
CA ALA A 4 0.35 4.33 -3.83
C ALA A 4 1.16 5.03 -4.91
N SER A 5 0.47 5.86 -5.68
CA SER A 5 1.05 6.76 -6.66
C SER A 5 0.87 8.21 -6.21
N LYS A 6 1.81 9.08 -6.58
CA LYS A 6 1.83 10.49 -6.19
C LYS A 6 0.61 11.27 -6.74
N SER A 7 -0.08 10.70 -7.73
CA SER A 7 -1.36 11.19 -8.23
C SER A 7 -2.54 10.91 -7.29
N GLY A 8 -2.32 10.26 -6.15
CA GLY A 8 -3.36 9.94 -5.17
C GLY A 8 -4.08 8.62 -5.39
N LEU A 9 -3.65 7.81 -6.37
CA LEU A 9 -4.22 6.47 -6.56
C LEU A 9 -3.52 5.48 -5.63
N ILE A 10 -4.31 4.79 -4.82
CA ILE A 10 -3.87 3.67 -4.00
C ILE A 10 -4.57 2.42 -4.53
N SER A 11 -3.78 1.42 -4.89
CA SER A 11 -4.28 0.13 -5.36
C SER A 11 -3.78 -0.98 -4.45
N VAL A 12 -4.69 -1.89 -4.10
CA VAL A 12 -4.32 -3.15 -3.44
C VAL A 12 -3.88 -4.10 -4.54
N VAL A 13 -2.64 -4.56 -4.46
CA VAL A 13 -2.06 -5.43 -5.48
C VAL A 13 -1.38 -6.63 -4.85
N ASP A 14 -1.42 -7.75 -5.57
CA ASP A 14 -0.71 -8.95 -5.19
C ASP A 14 0.68 -8.92 -5.83
N LEU A 15 1.73 -8.99 -5.00
CA LEU A 15 3.09 -9.07 -5.51
C LEU A 15 3.30 -10.46 -6.13
N ILE A 16 3.52 -10.51 -7.44
CA ILE A 16 3.81 -11.75 -8.16
C ILE A 16 5.31 -12.00 -8.15
N GLU A 17 6.09 -10.98 -8.50
CA GLU A 17 7.54 -11.08 -8.63
C GLU A 17 8.19 -9.75 -8.27
N GLU A 18 9.32 -9.81 -7.56
CA GLU A 18 10.09 -8.65 -7.18
C GLU A 18 11.51 -8.77 -7.74
N THR A 19 11.91 -7.79 -8.56
CA THR A 19 13.28 -7.68 -9.04
C THR A 19 14.01 -6.55 -8.31
N LYS A 20 15.28 -6.30 -8.64
CA LYS A 20 16.04 -5.17 -8.05
C LYS A 20 15.49 -3.80 -8.45
N LYS A 21 14.85 -3.69 -9.62
CA LYS A 21 14.41 -2.40 -10.20
C LYS A 21 12.90 -2.29 -10.40
N THR A 22 12.19 -3.40 -10.38
CA THR A 22 10.75 -3.46 -10.65
C THR A 22 10.02 -4.39 -9.68
N TRP A 23 8.75 -4.08 -9.43
CA TRP A 23 7.76 -4.97 -8.84
C TRP A 23 6.78 -5.38 -9.94
N VAL A 24 6.55 -6.67 -10.10
CA VAL A 24 5.50 -7.21 -10.95
C VAL A 24 4.35 -7.60 -10.04
N VAL A 25 3.21 -6.94 -10.21
CA VAL A 25 2.05 -7.09 -9.34
C VAL A 25 0.82 -7.49 -10.15
N MET A 26 -0.15 -8.12 -9.51
CA MET A 26 -1.48 -8.39 -10.05
C MET A 26 -2.47 -7.43 -9.41
N ASP A 27 -3.17 -6.67 -10.23
CA ASP A 27 -4.24 -5.76 -9.83
C ASP A 27 -5.52 -6.21 -10.52
N GLU A 28 -6.48 -6.76 -9.76
CA GLU A 28 -7.75 -7.28 -10.30
C GLU A 28 -7.58 -8.24 -11.51
N LYS A 29 -6.62 -9.17 -11.42
CA LYS A 29 -6.22 -10.11 -12.51
C LYS A 29 -5.50 -9.46 -13.70
N VAL A 30 -5.21 -8.17 -13.64
CA VAL A 30 -4.37 -7.46 -14.60
C VAL A 30 -2.94 -7.43 -14.08
N LYS A 31 -2.01 -7.97 -14.86
CA LYS A 31 -0.59 -7.92 -14.53
C LYS A 31 -0.07 -6.50 -14.80
N LYS A 32 0.49 -5.85 -13.77
CA LYS A 32 1.11 -4.52 -13.83
C LYS A 32 2.58 -4.61 -13.42
N THR A 33 3.41 -3.79 -14.05
CA THR A 33 4.83 -3.67 -13.68
C THR A 33 5.07 -2.27 -13.17
N ILE A 34 5.58 -2.16 -11.93
CA ILE A 34 5.86 -0.91 -11.25
C ILE A 34 7.37 -0.79 -11.10
N SER A 35 7.92 0.38 -11.40
CA SER A 35 9.35 0.64 -11.25
C SER A 35 9.67 1.14 -9.85
N LYS A 36 10.59 0.46 -9.14
CA LYS A 36 11.05 0.91 -7.81
C LYS A 36 11.85 2.20 -7.86
N THR A 37 12.41 2.48 -9.02
CA THR A 37 13.20 3.69 -9.28
C THR A 37 12.31 4.88 -9.62
N ASP A 38 11.00 4.68 -9.82
CA ASP A 38 10.08 5.77 -10.10
C ASP A 38 9.74 6.51 -8.79
N PRO A 39 10.08 7.81 -8.67
CA PRO A 39 9.74 8.58 -7.48
C PRO A 39 8.23 8.80 -7.31
N ASN A 40 7.42 8.49 -8.33
CA ASN A 40 5.98 8.66 -8.29
C ASN A 40 5.23 7.47 -7.69
N THR A 41 5.86 6.30 -7.53
CA THR A 41 5.17 5.11 -7.01
C THR A 41 5.91 4.52 -5.82
N ARG A 42 5.18 4.22 -4.76
CA ARG A 42 5.74 3.63 -3.55
C ARG A 42 4.83 2.54 -3.01
N SER A 43 5.44 1.46 -2.56
CA SER A 43 4.73 0.37 -1.92
C SER A 43 4.64 0.58 -0.41
N PHE A 44 3.51 0.19 0.16
CA PHE A 44 3.19 0.27 1.59
C PHE A 44 2.63 -1.08 2.06
N ASN A 45 2.82 -1.35 3.35
CA ASN A 45 2.20 -2.49 4.02
C ASN A 45 0.87 -2.09 4.68
N LEU A 46 0.79 -0.85 5.17
CA LEU A 46 -0.38 -0.29 5.84
C LEU A 46 -1.10 0.71 4.95
N MET A 47 -2.43 0.68 5.01
CA MET A 47 -3.30 1.61 4.26
C MET A 47 -3.19 3.01 4.83
N SER A 48 -3.08 3.14 6.16
CA SER A 48 -2.87 4.44 6.81
C SER A 48 -1.61 5.15 6.33
N ASP A 49 -0.50 4.42 6.16
CA ASP A 49 0.75 4.98 5.64
C ASP A 49 0.63 5.42 4.17
N ALA A 50 -0.03 4.60 3.34
CA ALA A 50 -0.29 4.95 1.95
C ALA A 50 -1.13 6.24 1.85
N LEU A 51 -2.21 6.32 2.63
CA LEU A 51 -3.11 7.48 2.72
C LEU A 51 -2.38 8.72 3.20
N LYS A 52 -1.52 8.60 4.22
CA LYS A 52 -0.71 9.70 4.74
C LYS A 52 0.28 10.22 3.70
N TRP A 53 0.86 9.33 2.89
CA TRP A 53 1.81 9.72 1.85
C TRP A 53 1.14 10.45 0.69
N VAL A 54 -0.05 10.02 0.27
CA VAL A 54 -0.82 10.73 -0.78
C VAL A 54 -1.49 12.01 -0.30
N GLY A 55 -1.53 12.25 1.02
CA GLY A 55 -2.19 13.41 1.60
C GLY A 55 -3.72 13.29 1.61
N ALA A 56 -4.25 12.09 1.84
CA ALA A 56 -5.68 11.87 2.01
C ALA A 56 -6.22 12.51 3.30
N GLU A 57 -7.55 12.52 3.43
CA GLU A 57 -8.24 13.12 4.57
C GLU A 57 -7.74 12.56 5.93
N PRO A 58 -7.42 13.42 6.90
CA PRO A 58 -6.91 13.00 8.21
C PRO A 58 -7.86 12.05 8.96
N GLU A 59 -9.17 12.24 8.85
CA GLU A 59 -10.18 11.39 9.48
C GLU A 59 -10.15 9.96 8.93
N LEU A 60 -9.94 9.83 7.61
CA LEU A 60 -9.82 8.54 6.95
C LEU A 60 -8.54 7.83 7.40
N ILE A 61 -7.41 8.54 7.43
CA ILE A 61 -6.13 8.01 7.92
C ILE A 61 -6.27 7.51 9.36
N GLN A 62 -6.89 8.29 10.26
CA GLN A 62 -7.11 7.88 11.65
C GLN A 62 -8.01 6.64 11.78
N THR A 63 -9.05 6.54 10.94
CA THR A 63 -9.96 5.38 10.94
C THR A 63 -9.20 4.09 10.60
N PHE A 64 -8.37 4.12 9.56
CA PHE A 64 -7.54 2.98 9.18
C PHE A 64 -6.46 2.69 10.21
N LEU A 65 -5.77 3.72 10.71
CA LEU A 65 -4.71 3.57 11.70
C LEU A 65 -5.24 2.96 13.02
N ALA A 66 -6.43 3.38 13.46
CA ALA A 66 -7.09 2.80 14.63
C ALA A 66 -7.56 1.35 14.40
N SER A 67 -7.95 1.01 13.17
CA SER A 67 -8.36 -0.35 12.80
C SER A 67 -7.16 -1.30 12.68
N GLU A 68 -6.06 -0.82 12.10
CA GLU A 68 -4.79 -1.55 11.95
C GLU A 68 -4.15 -1.79 13.32
N ALA A 69 -4.11 -0.79 14.20
CA ALA A 69 -3.59 -0.93 15.56
C ALA A 69 -4.35 -1.98 16.40
N LYS A 70 -5.69 -2.04 16.26
CA LYS A 70 -6.51 -3.07 16.92
C LYS A 70 -6.29 -4.47 16.36
N SER A 71 -5.95 -4.57 15.07
CA SER A 71 -5.69 -5.85 14.40
C SER A 71 -4.34 -6.44 14.82
N ASP A 72 -3.32 -5.60 15.01
CA ASP A 72 -1.99 -6.02 15.47
C ASP A 72 -2.01 -6.49 16.95
N GLU A 73 -2.86 -5.86 17.77
CA GLU A 73 -3.04 -6.21 19.18
C GLU A 73 -3.85 -7.51 19.41
N GLN A 74 -4.60 -7.96 18.40
CA GLN A 74 -5.25 -9.28 18.41
C GLN A 74 -4.36 -10.40 17.84
N ALA A 75 -3.41 -10.09 16.96
CA ALA A 75 -2.49 -11.07 16.39
C ALA A 75 -1.41 -11.56 17.37
N THR A 76 -1.15 -10.82 18.46
CA THR A 76 -0.16 -11.17 19.49
C THR A 76 -0.72 -11.95 20.68
N LYS A 77 -2.00 -12.37 20.63
CA LYS A 77 -2.68 -13.03 21.77
C LYS A 77 -3.18 -14.46 21.54
N HIS A 78 -2.73 -15.15 20.49
CA HIS A 78 -3.11 -16.55 20.25
C HIS A 78 -1.92 -17.51 20.18
#